data_AF-A0A6A5GN34-F1
#
_entry.id   AF-A0A6A5GN34-F1
#
_cell.length_a   1.000
_cell.length_b   1.000
_cell.length_c   1.000
_cell.angle_alpha   90.00
_cell.angle_beta   90.00
_cell.angle_gamma   90.00
#
_symmetry.space_group_name_H-M   'P 1'
#
loop_
_entity.id
_entity.type
_entity.pdbx_description
1 polymer ?
#
loop_
_entity_poly.entity_id
_entity_poly.type
_entity_poly.pdbx_seq_one_letter_code
_entity_poly.pdbx_strand_id
1 'polypeptide(L)'
;MMKIFGQVLTTDLKEVLDSEGNGVPVFECIEECFQIPWCFLAYMIGERQCYFFNFGLIENLTVVETKTEEGLIVAFRTDLLLDQCPAYDNIDLVVTHGPDDIPWTKTGNEFKFKKCVGYWRMFKRENGVVVCIQFFKEDTNSLEGAIQRCHERGGYQLTGVQSKKELQWIFDARISFYTWDKNTGFWINARRQNTGVNDTHFNITDGYTILDQDFYREFADLSGTNAGIPEDCLMVSNASRGFQMIDVPCDNNSYGKGYVCGYPLD
;
A
#
# COMPACT_ATOMS: atom_id res chain seq x y z
N MET A 1 -24.34 -1.92 -4.20
CA MET A 1 -23.56 -0.79 -4.74
C MET A 1 -24.39 0.49 -4.64
N MET A 2 -23.78 1.63 -4.29
CA MET A 2 -24.45 2.93 -4.25
C MET A 2 -24.42 3.59 -5.63
N LYS A 3 -25.55 4.08 -6.13
CA LYS A 3 -25.68 4.64 -7.48
C LYS A 3 -25.91 6.15 -7.45
N ILE A 4 -25.24 6.88 -8.34
CA ILE A 4 -25.46 8.31 -8.57
C ILE A 4 -25.60 8.59 -10.07
N PHE A 5 -26.17 9.74 -10.41
CA PHE A 5 -25.91 10.36 -11.70
C PHE A 5 -24.54 11.01 -11.64
N GLY A 6 -23.62 10.56 -12.48
CA GLY A 6 -22.26 11.06 -12.45
C GLY A 6 -21.43 10.64 -13.64
N GLN A 7 -20.34 11.36 -13.84
CA GLN A 7 -19.36 11.15 -14.89
C GLN A 7 -18.01 10.81 -14.29
N VAL A 8 -17.35 9.79 -14.82
CA VAL A 8 -15.94 9.52 -14.54
C VAL A 8 -15.07 10.44 -15.38
N LEU A 9 -14.22 11.24 -14.74
CA LEU A 9 -13.24 12.10 -15.40
C LEU A 9 -11.93 11.34 -15.63
N THR A 10 -11.94 10.42 -16.59
CA THR A 10 -10.70 9.76 -17.07
C THR A 10 -10.49 10.06 -18.56
N THR A 11 -9.24 10.27 -18.95
CA THR A 11 -8.86 10.60 -20.33
C THR A 11 -8.92 9.41 -21.28
N ASP A 12 -8.93 8.17 -20.77
CA ASP A 12 -9.01 6.98 -21.62
C ASP A 12 -9.84 5.86 -20.97
N LEU A 13 -11.12 5.78 -21.34
CA LEU A 13 -12.01 4.68 -20.91
C LEU A 13 -11.62 3.33 -21.54
N LYS A 14 -10.75 3.33 -22.56
CA LYS A 14 -10.32 2.13 -23.28
C LYS A 14 -9.20 1.35 -22.58
N GLU A 15 -8.36 2.02 -21.78
CA GLU A 15 -7.29 1.38 -21.01
C GLU A 15 -7.78 0.76 -19.69
N VAL A 16 -9.07 0.93 -19.36
CA VAL A 16 -9.69 0.54 -18.09
C VAL A 16 -10.40 -0.82 -18.16
N LEU A 17 -10.47 -1.45 -19.35
CA LEU A 17 -11.41 -2.52 -19.66
C LEU A 17 -10.83 -3.94 -19.53
N ASP A 18 -11.55 -4.82 -18.82
CA ASP A 18 -11.51 -6.28 -19.05
C ASP A 18 -12.77 -6.79 -19.79
N SER A 19 -13.86 -6.01 -19.85
CA SER A 19 -15.08 -6.39 -20.57
C SER A 19 -15.95 -5.18 -20.96
N GLU A 20 -16.21 -4.98 -22.25
CA GLU A 20 -17.30 -4.12 -22.72
C GLU A 20 -18.60 -4.92 -22.81
N GLY A 21 -19.57 -4.60 -21.94
CA GLY A 21 -20.93 -5.11 -22.05
C GLY A 21 -21.74 -4.27 -23.04
N ASN A 22 -21.77 -4.66 -24.32
CA ASN A 22 -22.61 -3.97 -25.32
C ASN A 22 -24.08 -4.39 -25.15
N GLY A 23 -24.95 -3.44 -24.80
CA GLY A 23 -26.39 -3.66 -24.69
C GLY A 23 -26.87 -4.29 -23.37
N VAL A 24 -26.06 -4.19 -22.30
CA VAL A 24 -26.40 -4.68 -20.96
C VAL A 24 -27.26 -3.66 -20.21
N PRO A 25 -28.43 -4.04 -19.67
CA PRO A 25 -29.24 -3.17 -18.80
C PRO A 25 -28.47 -2.65 -17.58
N VAL A 26 -28.83 -1.46 -17.09
CA VAL A 26 -28.19 -0.81 -15.93
C VAL A 26 -28.07 -1.73 -14.71
N PHE A 27 -29.10 -2.53 -14.44
CA PHE A 27 -29.09 -3.46 -13.31
C PHE A 27 -28.07 -4.58 -13.47
N GLU A 28 -28.00 -5.19 -14.66
CA GLU A 28 -27.03 -6.26 -14.96
C GLU A 28 -25.59 -5.75 -14.88
N CYS A 29 -25.32 -4.54 -15.38
CA CYS A 29 -23.99 -3.90 -15.25
C CYS A 29 -23.57 -3.76 -13.78
N ILE A 30 -24.47 -3.29 -12.92
CA ILE A 30 -24.18 -3.12 -11.49
C ILE A 30 -24.01 -4.47 -10.79
N GLU A 31 -24.86 -5.45 -11.10
CA GLU A 31 -24.74 -6.79 -10.52
C GLU A 31 -23.45 -7.49 -10.93
N GLU A 32 -23.06 -7.43 -12.21
CA GLU A 32 -21.81 -8.01 -12.71
C GLU A 32 -20.60 -7.44 -11.98
N CYS A 33 -20.49 -6.11 -11.86
CA CYS A 33 -19.41 -5.49 -11.08
C CYS A 33 -19.42 -5.94 -9.61
N PHE A 34 -20.59 -6.09 -9.00
CA PHE A 34 -20.68 -6.56 -7.62
C PHE A 34 -20.19 -8.01 -7.45
N GLN A 35 -20.40 -8.87 -8.45
CA GLN A 35 -19.92 -10.26 -8.42
C GLN A 35 -18.43 -10.38 -8.75
N ILE A 36 -17.89 -9.45 -9.55
CA ILE A 36 -16.48 -9.46 -9.95
C ILE A 36 -15.59 -9.01 -8.78
N PRO A 37 -14.66 -9.84 -8.26
CA PRO A 37 -13.89 -9.51 -7.06
C PRO A 37 -13.03 -8.25 -7.17
N TRP A 38 -12.52 -7.94 -8.36
CA TRP A 38 -11.65 -6.79 -8.60
C TRP A 38 -12.41 -5.50 -8.95
N CYS A 39 -13.72 -5.57 -9.24
CA CYS A 39 -14.48 -4.41 -9.66
C CYS A 39 -14.91 -3.60 -8.44
N PHE A 40 -14.51 -2.33 -8.38
CA PHE A 40 -14.88 -1.43 -7.28
C PHE A 40 -15.79 -0.28 -7.72
N LEU A 41 -15.94 -0.07 -9.03
CA LEU A 41 -16.81 0.95 -9.59
C LEU A 41 -17.30 0.52 -10.97
N ALA A 42 -18.58 0.75 -11.24
CA ALA A 42 -19.19 0.59 -12.55
C ALA A 42 -19.62 1.96 -13.09
N TYR A 43 -19.36 2.22 -14.37
CA TYR A 43 -19.76 3.44 -15.05
C TYR A 43 -20.57 3.10 -16.29
N MET A 44 -21.71 3.78 -16.45
CA MET A 44 -22.66 3.54 -17.51
C MET A 44 -22.92 4.82 -18.30
N ILE A 45 -22.87 4.69 -19.62
CA ILE A 45 -23.16 5.77 -20.57
C ILE A 45 -24.38 5.34 -21.38
N GLY A 46 -25.54 5.92 -21.05
CA GLY A 46 -26.83 5.52 -21.62
C GLY A 46 -27.18 4.05 -21.33
N GLU A 47 -28.00 3.44 -22.19
CA GLU A 47 -28.52 2.07 -22.00
C GLU A 47 -27.62 0.95 -22.55
N ARG A 48 -26.42 1.27 -23.06
CA ARG A 48 -25.67 0.31 -23.90
C ARG A 48 -24.20 0.15 -23.56
N GLN A 49 -23.62 1.04 -22.77
CA GLN A 49 -22.19 1.02 -22.47
C GLN A 49 -22.01 0.88 -20.97
N CYS A 50 -21.34 -0.19 -20.56
CA CYS A 50 -21.02 -0.51 -19.18
C CYS A 50 -19.50 -0.72 -19.06
N TYR A 51 -18.89 0.00 -18.13
CA TYR A 51 -17.45 0.00 -17.86
C TYR A 51 -17.18 -0.44 -16.42
N PHE A 52 -16.28 -1.40 -16.24
CA PHE A 52 -15.86 -1.87 -14.92
C PHE A 52 -14.46 -1.35 -14.59
N PHE A 53 -14.31 -0.79 -13.40
CA PHE A 53 -13.04 -0.25 -12.93
C PHE A 53 -12.35 -1.27 -12.03
N ASN A 54 -11.15 -1.67 -12.44
CA ASN A 54 -10.35 -2.65 -11.74
C ASN A 54 -9.53 -2.01 -10.62
N PHE A 55 -9.78 -2.42 -9.38
CA PHE A 55 -9.08 -1.91 -8.21
C PHE A 55 -7.57 -2.14 -8.30
N GLY A 56 -7.13 -3.27 -8.87
CA GLY A 56 -5.71 -3.57 -9.04
C GLY A 56 -4.97 -2.64 -10.00
N LEU A 57 -5.67 -1.97 -10.91
CA LEU A 57 -5.09 -1.14 -11.98
C LEU A 57 -5.27 0.37 -11.73
N ILE A 58 -6.38 0.75 -11.10
CA ILE A 58 -6.73 2.16 -10.93
C ILE A 58 -6.17 2.68 -9.61
N GLU A 59 -5.27 3.64 -9.70
CA GLU A 59 -4.64 4.28 -8.53
C GLU A 59 -5.34 5.57 -8.11
N ASN A 60 -5.90 6.30 -9.08
CA ASN A 60 -6.64 7.52 -8.83
C ASN A 60 -7.85 7.57 -9.76
N LEU A 61 -8.95 8.12 -9.26
CA LEU A 61 -10.17 8.29 -10.03
C LEU A 61 -10.95 9.49 -9.51
N THR A 62 -11.53 10.26 -10.43
CA THR A 62 -12.44 11.34 -10.09
C THR A 62 -13.80 11.08 -10.72
N VAL A 63 -14.85 11.21 -9.93
CA VAL A 63 -16.25 11.16 -10.37
C VAL A 63 -16.90 12.48 -10.02
N VAL A 64 -17.68 13.04 -10.94
CA VAL A 64 -18.45 14.27 -10.70
C VAL A 64 -19.93 13.97 -10.81
N GLU A 65 -20.73 14.46 -9.88
CA GLU A 65 -22.20 14.37 -9.95
C GLU A 65 -22.72 15.16 -11.17
N THR A 66 -23.61 14.54 -11.93
CA THR A 66 -24.23 15.11 -13.14
C THR A 66 -25.74 15.14 -13.02
N LYS A 67 -26.41 15.75 -14.00
CA LYS A 67 -27.87 15.75 -14.04
C LYS A 67 -28.41 14.45 -14.61
N THR A 68 -29.62 14.09 -14.19
CA THR A 68 -30.34 12.91 -14.70
C THR A 68 -30.51 12.93 -16.22
N GLU A 69 -30.69 14.11 -16.81
CA GLU A 69 -30.87 14.32 -18.26
C GLU A 69 -29.67 13.83 -19.08
N GLU A 70 -28.47 13.79 -18.48
CA GLU A 70 -27.23 13.40 -19.16
C GLU A 70 -27.12 11.88 -19.31
N GLY A 71 -27.93 11.10 -18.58
CA GLY A 71 -27.95 9.63 -18.70
C GLY A 71 -26.65 8.94 -18.29
N LEU A 72 -25.79 9.63 -17.54
CA LEU A 72 -24.52 9.12 -17.03
C LEU A 72 -24.72 8.60 -15.61
N ILE A 73 -24.38 7.34 -15.37
CA ILE A 73 -24.62 6.70 -14.08
C ILE A 73 -23.34 6.05 -13.59
N VAL A 74 -22.99 6.32 -12.33
CA VAL A 74 -21.87 5.68 -11.63
C VAL A 74 -22.40 4.89 -10.45
N ALA A 75 -21.91 3.66 -10.30
CA ALA A 75 -22.19 2.81 -9.17
C ALA A 75 -20.90 2.51 -8.39
N PHE A 76 -20.84 2.96 -7.15
CA PHE A 76 -19.75 2.71 -6.21
C PHE A 76 -19.97 1.39 -5.48
N ARG A 77 -18.95 0.54 -5.46
CA ARG A 77 -18.95 -0.61 -4.56
C ARG A 77 -18.68 -0.13 -3.13
N THR A 78 -19.52 -0.56 -2.23
CA THR A 78 -19.46 -0.25 -0.80
C THR A 78 -20.17 -1.36 -0.06
N ASP A 79 -19.66 -1.70 1.12
CA ASP A 79 -20.32 -2.63 2.03
C ASP A 79 -21.26 -1.82 2.93
N LEU A 80 -22.56 -1.90 2.65
CA LEU A 80 -23.60 -1.32 3.50
C LEU A 80 -24.26 -2.44 4.28
N LEU A 81 -24.49 -2.23 5.57
CA LEU A 81 -25.33 -3.10 6.38
C LEU A 81 -26.75 -3.05 5.81
N LEU A 82 -27.24 -4.17 5.29
CA LEU A 82 -28.49 -4.30 4.53
C LEU A 82 -29.75 -3.88 5.33
N ASP A 83 -29.65 -3.81 6.66
CA ASP A 83 -30.73 -3.46 7.58
C ASP A 83 -30.89 -1.94 7.79
N GLN A 84 -29.95 -1.13 7.30
CA GLN A 84 -30.00 0.32 7.42
C GLN A 84 -29.62 0.95 6.07
N CYS A 85 -30.61 1.24 5.22
CA CYS A 85 -30.42 2.09 4.05
C CYS A 85 -30.14 3.53 4.53
N PRO A 86 -28.88 4.00 4.59
CA PRO A 86 -28.59 5.30 5.16
C PRO A 86 -29.08 6.39 4.21
N ALA A 87 -29.35 7.59 4.75
CA ALA A 87 -29.53 8.76 3.91
C ALA A 87 -28.26 8.98 3.08
N TYR A 88 -28.40 9.45 1.84
CA TYR A 88 -27.30 9.66 0.90
C TYR A 88 -26.12 10.44 1.50
N ASP A 89 -26.43 11.51 2.24
CA ASP A 89 -25.43 12.37 2.88
C ASP A 89 -24.69 11.70 4.05
N ASN A 90 -25.18 10.55 4.52
CA ASN A 90 -24.60 9.78 5.62
C ASN A 90 -23.90 8.50 5.12
N ILE A 91 -23.76 8.30 3.81
CA ILE A 91 -23.07 7.13 3.25
C ILE A 91 -21.57 7.42 3.18
N ASP A 92 -20.81 6.73 4.02
CA ASP A 92 -19.36 6.65 3.89
C ASP A 92 -19.01 5.65 2.79
N LEU A 93 -18.55 6.16 1.65
CA LEU A 93 -18.12 5.34 0.53
C LEU A 93 -16.71 4.84 0.75
N VAL A 94 -16.58 3.57 1.08
CA VAL A 94 -15.30 2.92 1.34
C VAL A 94 -15.15 1.66 0.49
N VAL A 95 -14.01 1.53 -0.18
CA VAL A 95 -13.64 0.34 -0.93
C VAL A 95 -12.88 -0.61 0.00
N THR A 96 -13.42 -1.81 0.21
CA THR A 96 -12.94 -2.84 1.15
C THR A 96 -12.29 -4.05 0.46
N HIS A 97 -12.05 -3.97 -0.85
CA HIS A 97 -11.52 -5.07 -1.67
C HIS A 97 -9.99 -5.19 -1.70
N GLY A 98 -9.29 -4.27 -1.04
CA GLY A 98 -7.84 -4.22 -1.00
C GLY A 98 -7.23 -4.69 0.31
N PRO A 99 -5.91 -4.58 0.48
CA PRO A 99 -5.29 -4.71 1.80
C PRO A 99 -5.80 -3.65 2.78
N ASP A 100 -6.23 -2.50 2.27
CA ASP A 100 -6.66 -1.34 3.02
C ASP A 100 -8.07 -0.91 2.60
N ASP A 101 -8.79 -0.38 3.58
CA ASP A 101 -10.07 0.30 3.38
C ASP A 101 -9.78 1.69 2.79
N ILE A 102 -10.18 1.92 1.53
CA ILE A 102 -9.90 3.17 0.82
C ILE A 102 -11.17 4.01 0.73
N PRO A 103 -11.25 5.15 1.45
CA PRO A 103 -12.41 6.02 1.37
C PRO A 103 -12.41 6.83 0.06
N TRP A 104 -13.59 7.04 -0.48
CA TRP A 104 -13.84 8.12 -1.42
C TRP A 104 -13.97 9.43 -0.67
N THR A 105 -13.25 10.45 -1.11
CA THR A 105 -13.33 11.80 -0.54
C THR A 105 -14.31 12.63 -1.36
N LYS A 106 -15.43 13.05 -0.76
CA LYS A 106 -16.39 13.96 -1.40
C LYS A 106 -16.01 15.42 -1.13
N THR A 107 -15.95 16.25 -2.17
CA THR A 107 -15.78 17.71 -2.08
C THR A 107 -16.74 18.40 -3.04
N GLY A 108 -17.81 19.00 -2.50
CA GLY A 108 -18.90 19.50 -3.33
C GLY A 108 -19.54 18.36 -4.12
N ASN A 109 -19.49 18.47 -5.45
CA ASN A 109 -20.04 17.48 -6.38
C ASN A 109 -18.99 16.46 -6.86
N GLU A 110 -17.74 16.55 -6.39
CA GLU A 110 -16.66 15.65 -6.80
C GLU A 110 -16.42 14.56 -5.76
N PHE A 111 -16.25 13.32 -6.22
CA PHE A 111 -15.73 12.19 -5.46
C PHE A 111 -14.35 11.83 -5.97
N LYS A 112 -13.37 11.79 -5.08
CA LYS A 112 -11.98 11.46 -5.38
C LYS A 112 -11.58 10.16 -4.69
N PHE A 113 -11.01 9.26 -5.48
CA PHE A 113 -10.39 8.03 -5.03
C PHE A 113 -8.90 8.12 -5.28
N LYS A 114 -8.10 7.74 -4.29
CA LYS A 114 -6.65 7.67 -4.41
C LYS A 114 -6.12 6.55 -3.53
N LYS A 115 -5.25 5.72 -4.09
CA LYS A 115 -4.57 4.63 -3.38
C LYS A 115 -3.17 4.37 -3.93
N CYS A 116 -2.47 3.45 -3.30
CA CYS A 116 -1.20 2.96 -3.80
C CYS A 116 -1.32 2.14 -5.10
N VAL A 117 -0.19 1.98 -5.78
CA VAL A 117 -0.03 1.08 -6.92
C VAL A 117 -0.43 -0.33 -6.54
N GLY A 118 -1.24 -0.96 -7.39
CA GLY A 118 -1.75 -2.31 -7.16
C GLY A 118 -2.35 -2.49 -5.77
N TYR A 119 -1.76 -3.42 -5.01
CA TYR A 119 -2.16 -3.80 -3.65
C TYR A 119 -1.06 -3.49 -2.62
N TRP A 120 -0.30 -2.42 -2.81
CA TRP A 120 0.64 -1.93 -1.81
C TRP A 120 -0.12 -1.43 -0.57
N ARG A 121 0.47 -1.63 0.60
CA ARG A 121 -0.14 -1.29 1.88
C ARG A 121 -0.05 0.21 2.15
N MET A 122 -1.15 0.82 2.56
CA MET A 122 -1.24 2.23 2.95
C MET A 122 -1.06 2.39 4.46
N PHE A 123 -0.17 3.29 4.87
CA PHE A 123 -0.03 3.71 6.26
C PHE A 123 -0.12 5.22 6.36
N LYS A 124 -1.04 5.71 7.20
CA LYS A 124 -1.08 7.11 7.60
C LYS A 124 -0.20 7.31 8.83
N ARG A 125 0.87 8.08 8.66
CA ARG A 125 1.81 8.43 9.73
C ARG A 125 1.30 9.62 10.54
N GLU A 126 1.85 9.80 11.74
CA GLU A 126 1.40 10.84 12.69
C GLU A 126 1.60 12.27 12.16
N ASN A 127 2.64 12.47 11.34
CA ASN A 127 2.90 13.73 10.64
C ASN A 127 1.92 14.01 9.47
N GLY A 128 0.94 13.14 9.24
CA GLY A 128 -0.06 13.27 8.18
C GLY A 128 0.38 12.71 6.83
N VAL A 129 1.64 12.32 6.66
CA VAL A 129 2.13 11.68 5.43
C VAL A 129 1.50 10.30 5.31
N VAL A 130 0.94 10.01 4.13
CA VAL A 130 0.50 8.67 3.78
C VAL A 130 1.61 8.02 2.98
N VAL A 131 2.04 6.82 3.39
CA VAL A 131 3.08 6.06 2.69
C VAL A 131 2.50 4.76 2.15
N CYS A 132 2.97 4.39 0.97
CA CYS A 132 2.71 3.13 0.31
C CYS A 132 3.90 2.21 0.53
N ILE A 133 3.68 1.02 1.09
CA ILE A 133 4.74 0.08 1.45
C ILE A 133 4.45 -1.30 0.86
N GLN A 134 5.49 -1.95 0.32
CA GLN A 134 5.45 -3.34 -0.11
C GLN A 134 6.75 -4.06 0.21
N PHE A 135 6.66 -5.32 0.64
CA PHE A 135 7.83 -6.19 0.79
C PHE A 135 7.96 -7.11 -0.42
N PHE A 136 9.19 -7.45 -0.77
CA PHE A 136 9.50 -8.37 -1.85
C PHE A 136 10.39 -9.50 -1.35
N LYS A 137 9.95 -10.73 -1.62
CA LYS A 137 10.68 -11.95 -1.28
C LYS A 137 11.69 -12.25 -2.39
N GLU A 138 12.84 -11.62 -2.32
CA GLU A 138 13.92 -11.80 -3.28
C GLU A 138 15.27 -11.59 -2.57
N ASP A 139 16.19 -12.52 -2.79
CA ASP A 139 17.48 -12.54 -2.12
C ASP A 139 18.32 -11.33 -2.53
N THR A 140 18.83 -10.62 -1.52
CA THR A 140 19.80 -9.55 -1.69
C THR A 140 20.74 -9.55 -0.49
N ASN A 141 22.03 -9.67 -0.78
CA ASN A 141 23.07 -9.85 0.22
C ASN A 141 23.66 -8.52 0.73
N SER A 142 23.14 -7.37 0.29
CA SER A 142 23.54 -6.06 0.79
C SER A 142 22.38 -5.06 0.84
N LEU A 143 22.55 -4.02 1.65
CA LEU A 143 21.64 -2.87 1.72
C LEU A 143 21.57 -2.15 0.36
N GLU A 144 22.71 -1.89 -0.27
CA GLU A 144 22.82 -1.22 -1.57
C GLU A 144 22.11 -2.04 -2.66
N GLY A 145 22.22 -3.37 -2.60
CA GLY A 145 21.44 -4.27 -3.47
C GLY A 145 19.94 -4.10 -3.26
N ALA A 146 19.48 -4.04 -2.01
CA ALA A 146 18.07 -3.84 -1.68
C ALA A 146 17.54 -2.48 -2.17
N ILE A 147 18.33 -1.41 -2.02
CA ILE A 147 18.04 -0.08 -2.57
C ILE A 147 17.87 -0.13 -4.09
N GLN A 148 18.83 -0.73 -4.79
CA GLN A 148 18.80 -0.87 -6.25
C GLN A 148 17.55 -1.62 -6.72
N ARG A 149 17.16 -2.70 -6.01
CA ARG A 149 15.95 -3.45 -6.36
C ARG A 149 14.67 -2.63 -6.22
N CYS A 150 14.57 -1.76 -5.23
CA CYS A 150 13.42 -0.85 -5.11
C CYS A 150 13.37 0.15 -6.27
N HIS A 151 14.51 0.70 -6.68
CA HIS A 151 14.60 1.59 -7.83
C HIS A 151 14.21 0.90 -9.15
N GLU A 152 14.66 -0.34 -9.37
CA GLU A 152 14.34 -1.12 -10.57
C GLU A 152 12.84 -1.45 -10.71
N ARG A 153 12.08 -1.41 -9.60
CA ARG A 153 10.64 -1.73 -9.59
C ARG A 153 9.73 -0.57 -9.98
N GLY A 154 10.29 0.59 -10.32
CA GLY A 154 9.51 1.77 -10.71
C GLY A 154 9.99 3.08 -10.09
N GLY A 155 11.24 3.14 -9.64
CA GLY A 155 11.80 4.33 -8.99
C GLY A 155 11.47 4.45 -7.50
N TYR A 156 10.93 3.40 -6.88
CA TYR A 156 10.62 3.39 -5.45
C TYR A 156 11.88 3.40 -4.59
N GLN A 157 11.74 3.76 -3.32
CA GLN A 157 12.83 3.81 -2.36
C GLN A 157 12.81 2.55 -1.48
N LEU A 158 13.96 2.08 -1.03
CA LEU A 158 13.98 1.25 0.17
C LEU A 158 13.46 2.12 1.32
N THR A 159 12.48 1.63 2.08
CA THR A 159 11.77 2.46 3.05
C THR A 159 12.24 2.24 4.48
N GLY A 160 12.31 3.31 5.25
CA GLY A 160 12.40 3.23 6.70
C GLY A 160 11.04 2.87 7.32
N VAL A 161 11.06 2.52 8.60
CA VAL A 161 9.87 2.11 9.37
C VAL A 161 9.62 3.14 10.46
N GLN A 162 8.43 3.72 10.51
CA GLN A 162 8.12 4.85 11.41
C GLN A 162 7.07 4.53 12.47
N SER A 163 6.39 3.38 12.39
CA SER A 163 5.38 3.02 13.38
C SER A 163 5.38 1.55 13.71
N LYS A 164 4.86 1.22 14.90
CA LYS A 164 4.64 -0.15 15.33
C LYS A 164 3.73 -0.93 14.38
N LYS A 165 2.75 -0.26 13.76
CA LYS A 165 1.85 -0.89 12.78
C LYS A 165 2.59 -1.29 11.50
N GLU A 166 3.43 -0.39 10.97
CA GLU A 166 4.30 -0.69 9.83
C GLU A 166 5.23 -1.86 10.14
N LEU A 167 5.91 -1.80 11.30
CA LEU A 167 6.83 -2.86 11.72
C LEU A 167 6.15 -4.21 11.88
N GLN A 168 5.01 -4.24 12.57
CA GLN A 168 4.27 -5.47 12.82
C GLN A 168 3.82 -6.11 11.49
N TRP A 169 3.36 -5.31 10.54
CA TRP A 169 2.94 -5.82 9.23
C TRP A 169 4.10 -6.48 8.46
N ILE A 170 5.28 -5.86 8.46
CA ILE A 170 6.49 -6.43 7.84
C ILE A 170 6.94 -7.69 8.60
N PHE A 171 6.86 -7.67 9.92
CA PHE A 171 7.27 -8.78 10.79
C PHE A 171 6.34 -9.99 10.66
N ASP A 172 5.03 -9.79 10.55
CA ASP A 172 4.05 -10.83 10.32
C ASP A 172 4.29 -11.51 8.96
N ALA A 173 4.58 -10.71 7.92
CA ALA A 173 4.99 -11.22 6.63
C ALA A 173 6.27 -12.08 6.76
N ARG A 174 7.28 -11.58 7.48
CA ARG A 174 8.51 -12.33 7.76
C ARG A 174 8.24 -13.65 8.47
N ILE A 175 7.34 -13.70 9.45
CA ILE A 175 6.98 -14.94 10.15
C ILE A 175 6.21 -15.90 9.26
N SER A 176 5.36 -15.41 8.37
CA SER A 176 4.59 -16.23 7.43
C SER A 176 5.47 -17.03 6.46
N PHE A 177 6.73 -16.64 6.27
CA PHE A 177 7.68 -17.43 5.49
C PHE A 177 8.30 -18.53 6.36
N TYR A 178 7.57 -19.61 6.62
CA TYR A 178 7.97 -20.68 7.56
C TYR A 178 9.31 -21.38 7.24
N THR A 179 9.79 -21.28 6.00
CA THR A 179 11.08 -21.86 5.58
C THR A 179 12.28 -20.98 5.89
N TRP A 180 12.05 -19.76 6.37
CA TRP A 180 13.08 -18.78 6.68
C TRP A 180 13.69 -19.05 8.05
N ASP A 181 15.02 -19.16 8.10
CA ASP A 181 15.77 -19.20 9.35
C ASP A 181 15.46 -17.95 10.17
N LYS A 182 15.48 -18.06 11.51
CA LYS A 182 15.10 -16.97 12.42
C LYS A 182 15.86 -15.66 12.15
N ASN A 183 17.11 -15.76 11.68
CA ASN A 183 17.97 -14.61 11.41
C ASN A 183 17.69 -13.96 10.04
N THR A 184 16.97 -14.64 9.14
CA THR A 184 16.60 -14.02 7.88
C THR A 184 15.51 -12.99 8.06
N GLY A 185 15.58 -11.96 7.23
CA GLY A 185 14.72 -10.80 7.34
C GLY A 185 14.59 -10.02 6.06
N PHE A 186 13.80 -8.95 6.18
CA PHE A 186 13.64 -7.93 5.15
C PHE A 186 14.56 -6.76 5.45
N TRP A 187 15.35 -6.34 4.47
CA TRP A 187 16.08 -5.07 4.53
C TRP A 187 15.11 -3.90 4.63
N ILE A 188 15.44 -2.95 5.51
CA ILE A 188 14.79 -1.65 5.64
C ILE A 188 15.84 -0.55 5.50
N ASN A 189 15.41 0.66 5.14
CA ASN A 189 16.32 1.79 4.99
C ASN A 189 16.73 2.35 6.35
N ALA A 190 17.79 1.77 6.90
CA ALA A 190 18.46 2.28 8.08
C ALA A 190 19.92 1.83 8.06
N ARG A 191 20.84 2.79 7.89
CA ARG A 191 22.28 2.59 8.00
C ARG A 191 22.84 3.45 9.11
N ARG A 192 23.60 2.87 10.03
CA ARG A 192 24.18 3.54 11.18
C ARG A 192 25.09 4.68 10.75
N GLN A 193 25.04 5.80 11.48
CA GLN A 193 25.87 6.98 11.23
C GLN A 193 27.33 6.74 11.61
N ASN A 194 27.56 6.05 12.74
CA ASN A 194 28.89 5.75 13.25
C ASN A 194 29.11 4.23 13.22
N THR A 195 30.04 3.78 12.38
CA THR A 195 30.30 2.35 12.19
C THR A 195 30.65 1.64 13.50
N GLY A 196 30.00 0.51 13.76
CA GLY A 196 30.32 -0.38 14.87
C GLY A 196 29.80 0.08 16.24
N VAL A 197 29.02 1.15 16.31
CA VAL A 197 28.56 1.72 17.59
C VAL A 197 27.19 1.15 17.97
N ASN A 198 27.00 0.70 19.21
CA ASN A 198 25.68 0.28 19.70
C ASN A 198 24.80 1.50 20.06
N ASP A 199 24.26 2.16 19.04
CA ASP A 199 23.34 3.29 19.17
C ASP A 199 22.15 3.20 18.20
N THR A 200 21.35 4.26 18.13
CA THR A 200 20.14 4.34 17.29
C THR A 200 20.19 5.46 16.27
N HIS A 201 21.39 5.99 16.01
CA HIS A 201 21.60 7.03 15.01
C HIS A 201 21.73 6.39 13.63
N PHE A 202 20.60 6.29 12.93
CA PHE A 202 20.54 5.76 11.56
C PHE A 202 20.30 6.89 10.55
N ASN A 203 20.99 6.80 9.41
CA ASN A 203 20.65 7.50 8.20
C ASN A 203 19.52 6.75 7.50
N ILE A 204 18.38 7.41 7.39
CA ILE A 204 17.25 6.98 6.57
C ILE A 204 17.16 7.94 5.39
N THR A 205 17.31 7.41 4.18
CA THR A 205 17.54 8.23 2.97
C THR A 205 16.36 8.27 2.01
N ASP A 206 15.22 7.68 2.40
CA ASP A 206 14.02 7.62 1.55
C ASP A 206 13.32 8.97 1.35
N GLY A 207 13.68 9.98 2.15
CA GLY A 207 13.19 11.36 2.03
C GLY A 207 11.84 11.63 2.68
N TYR A 208 11.18 10.61 3.26
CA TYR A 208 9.84 10.75 3.86
C TYR A 208 9.70 10.03 5.21
N THR A 209 10.68 9.24 5.63
CA THR A 209 10.72 8.65 6.97
C THR A 209 11.50 9.53 7.93
N ILE A 210 10.86 9.89 9.03
CA ILE A 210 11.50 10.62 10.14
C ILE A 210 11.98 9.59 11.15
N LEU A 211 13.27 9.62 11.47
CA LEU A 211 13.87 8.74 12.48
C LEU A 211 13.33 9.08 13.87
N ASP A 212 12.73 8.09 14.54
CA ASP A 212 12.47 8.09 15.97
C ASP A 212 13.44 7.11 16.65
N GLN A 213 14.45 7.64 17.33
CA GLN A 213 15.48 6.82 17.96
C GLN A 213 14.93 5.90 19.06
N ASP A 214 13.94 6.36 19.82
CA ASP A 214 13.36 5.60 20.93
C ASP A 214 12.59 4.39 20.38
N PHE A 215 11.89 4.57 19.27
CA PHE A 215 11.24 3.47 18.54
C PHE A 215 12.26 2.39 18.13
N TYR A 216 13.37 2.76 17.49
CA TYR A 216 14.39 1.78 17.10
C TYR A 216 15.07 1.15 18.32
N ARG A 217 15.24 1.88 19.42
CA ARG A 217 15.78 1.34 20.68
C ARG A 217 14.86 0.30 21.31
N GLU A 218 13.54 0.50 21.21
CA GLU A 218 12.53 -0.41 21.77
C GLU A 218 12.44 -1.71 20.96
N PHE A 219 12.50 -1.63 19.63
CA PHE A 219 12.14 -2.74 18.75
C PHE A 219 13.32 -3.45 18.05
N ALA A 220 14.53 -2.87 18.07
CA ALA A 220 15.71 -3.48 17.49
C ALA A 220 16.65 -4.06 18.54
N ASP A 221 17.11 -5.29 18.31
CA ASP A 221 18.26 -5.85 19.02
C ASP A 221 19.53 -5.36 18.32
N LEU A 222 20.30 -4.51 19.00
CA LEU A 222 21.45 -3.81 18.43
C LEU A 222 22.72 -4.22 19.14
N SER A 223 23.70 -4.70 18.37
CA SER A 223 25.03 -5.07 18.85
C SER A 223 26.06 -3.98 18.54
N GLY A 224 25.88 -3.26 17.43
CA GLY A 224 26.89 -2.44 16.77
C GLY A 224 27.96 -3.27 16.06
N THR A 225 28.48 -4.32 16.70
CA THR A 225 29.46 -5.24 16.11
C THR A 225 29.23 -6.68 16.57
N ASN A 226 29.54 -7.63 15.68
CA ASN A 226 29.53 -9.05 15.98
C ASN A 226 30.85 -9.69 15.53
N ALA A 227 31.58 -10.28 16.47
CA ALA A 227 32.92 -10.84 16.24
C ALA A 227 33.90 -9.86 15.53
N GLY A 228 33.75 -8.56 15.79
CA GLY A 228 34.55 -7.49 15.18
C GLY A 228 34.09 -7.05 13.79
N ILE A 229 33.02 -7.63 13.25
CA ILE A 229 32.38 -7.18 12.01
C ILE A 229 31.32 -6.13 12.38
N PRO A 230 31.35 -4.92 11.79
CA PRO A 230 30.30 -3.93 12.00
C PRO A 230 28.92 -4.40 11.52
N GLU A 231 27.92 -4.23 12.38
CA GLU A 231 26.51 -4.47 12.12
C GLU A 231 25.81 -3.10 12.05
N ASP A 232 25.96 -2.45 10.89
CA ASP A 232 25.54 -1.06 10.69
C ASP A 232 24.18 -0.94 9.99
N CYS A 233 23.60 -2.03 9.48
CA CYS A 233 22.36 -1.98 8.71
C CYS A 233 21.26 -2.78 9.39
N LEU A 234 19.98 -2.40 9.19
CA LEU A 234 18.86 -3.09 9.84
C LEU A 234 18.07 -4.00 8.90
N MET A 235 17.58 -5.10 9.49
CA MET A 235 16.55 -5.93 8.91
C MET A 235 15.42 -6.18 9.90
N VAL A 236 14.19 -6.31 9.40
CA VAL A 236 13.07 -6.87 10.16
C VAL A 236 13.20 -8.40 10.17
N SER A 237 13.46 -8.98 11.34
CA SER A 237 13.77 -10.41 11.52
C SER A 237 13.23 -10.93 12.86
N ASN A 238 13.26 -12.26 13.05
CA ASN A 238 12.83 -12.91 14.30
C ASN A 238 14.02 -13.56 15.03
N ALA A 239 15.20 -12.97 14.91
CA ALA A 239 16.43 -13.56 15.45
C ALA A 239 16.45 -13.57 16.99
N SER A 240 15.90 -12.51 17.59
CA SER A 240 15.99 -12.19 19.01
C SER A 240 14.62 -12.07 19.65
N ARG A 241 14.44 -12.76 20.78
CA ARG A 241 13.15 -12.82 21.47
C ARG A 241 12.78 -11.44 22.02
N GLY A 242 11.62 -10.94 21.62
CA GLY A 242 11.10 -9.64 22.08
C GLY A 242 11.47 -8.46 21.18
N PHE A 243 12.34 -8.68 20.19
CA PHE A 243 12.72 -7.69 19.19
C PHE A 243 12.20 -8.12 17.81
N GLN A 244 11.93 -7.13 16.96
CA GLN A 244 11.40 -7.35 15.60
C GLN A 244 12.40 -6.88 14.53
N MET A 245 13.48 -6.24 14.95
CA MET A 245 14.58 -5.82 14.10
C MET A 245 15.91 -6.30 14.69
N ILE A 246 16.89 -6.46 13.82
CA ILE A 246 18.29 -6.69 14.20
C ILE A 246 19.20 -5.81 13.35
N ASP A 247 20.35 -5.46 13.91
CA ASP A 247 21.46 -5.01 13.10
C ASP A 247 22.25 -6.17 12.49
N VAL A 248 22.78 -5.93 11.30
CA VAL A 248 23.55 -6.88 10.50
C VAL A 248 24.62 -6.15 9.69
N PRO A 249 25.64 -6.86 9.18
CA PRO A 249 26.57 -6.28 8.23
C PRO A 249 25.83 -5.78 6.99
N CYS A 250 26.15 -4.57 6.52
CA CYS A 250 25.51 -3.98 5.35
C CYS A 250 25.81 -4.73 4.05
N ASP A 251 26.92 -5.47 4.02
CA ASP A 251 27.41 -6.21 2.86
C ASP A 251 27.61 -7.70 3.20
N ASN A 252 27.53 -8.56 2.18
CA ASN A 252 27.76 -10.00 2.28
C ASN A 252 26.90 -10.73 3.32
N ASN A 253 25.71 -10.19 3.62
CA ASN A 253 24.78 -10.79 4.57
C ASN A 253 23.79 -11.73 3.86
N SER A 254 24.07 -13.04 3.91
CA SER A 254 23.22 -14.06 3.27
C SER A 254 21.84 -14.23 3.92
N TYR A 255 21.60 -13.60 5.08
CA TYR A 255 20.30 -13.58 5.76
C TYR A 255 19.32 -12.56 5.18
N GLY A 256 19.79 -11.67 4.29
CA GLY A 256 18.94 -10.78 3.50
C GLY A 256 18.15 -11.55 2.44
N LYS A 257 16.91 -11.90 2.75
CA LYS A 257 16.03 -12.72 1.88
C LYS A 257 14.85 -11.94 1.29
N GLY A 258 14.77 -10.66 1.61
CA GLY A 258 13.84 -9.73 1.02
C GLY A 258 14.17 -8.30 1.38
N TYR A 259 13.40 -7.37 0.84
CA TYR A 259 13.53 -5.94 1.08
C TYR A 259 12.17 -5.27 1.08
N VAL A 260 12.07 -4.11 1.74
CA VAL A 260 10.83 -3.34 1.85
C VAL A 260 10.95 -2.04 1.07
N CYS A 261 10.16 -1.89 0.02
CA CYS A 261 10.10 -0.65 -0.76
C CYS A 261 8.94 0.22 -0.31
N GLY A 262 9.08 1.53 -0.52
CA GLY A 262 8.03 2.49 -0.25
C GLY A 262 8.12 3.77 -1.08
N TYR A 263 7.06 4.56 -0.99
CA TYR A 263 6.96 5.92 -1.51
C TYR A 263 5.82 6.68 -0.79
N PRO A 264 5.86 8.03 -0.74
CA PRO A 264 4.74 8.81 -0.22
C PRO A 264 3.59 8.83 -1.24
N LEU A 265 2.36 8.66 -0.76
CA LEU A 265 1.18 8.92 -1.58
C LEU A 265 0.93 10.43 -1.57
N ASP A 266 1.30 11.09 -2.67
CA ASP A 266 0.99 12.52 -2.91
C ASP A 266 -0.52 12.77 -3.03
#